data_AF-A0A401TX17-F1
#
_entry.id   AF-A0A401TX17-F1
#
_cell.length_a   1.000
_cell.length_b   1.000
_cell.length_c   1.000
_cell.angle_alpha   90.00
_cell.angle_beta   90.00
_cell.angle_gamma   90.00
#
_symmetry.space_group_name_H-M   'P 1'
#
loop_
_entity.id
_entity.type
_entity.pdbx_description
1 polymer ?
#
loop_
_entity_poly.entity_id
_entity_poly.type
_entity_poly.pdbx_seq_one_letter_code
_entity_poly.pdbx_strand_id
1 'polypeptide(L)' 'MPDVVVVCRQLSCGFAQSARGTAQFGEGTEEIWLDDVKCLGTESHLQQCRIRPLGEHNCNHVEDAGVICNT' A
#
# COMPACT_ATOMS: atom_id res chain seq x y z
N MET A 1 -10.63 1.68 4.83
CA MET A 1 -9.46 1.75 3.95
C MET A 1 -8.24 2.22 4.75
N PRO A 2 -7.86 1.49 5.81
CA PRO A 2 -6.90 2.01 6.77
C PRO A 2 -5.49 2.11 6.16
N ASP A 3 -5.14 1.23 5.23
CA ASP A 3 -3.84 1.21 4.56
C ASP A 3 -3.59 2.50 3.77
N VAL A 4 -4.61 2.98 3.06
CA VAL A 4 -4.57 4.26 2.33
C VAL A 4 -4.33 5.43 3.28
N VAL A 5 -4.95 5.41 4.46
CA VAL A 5 -4.75 6.44 5.49
C VAL A 5 -3.30 6.46 5.96
N VAL A 6 -2.73 5.28 6.21
CA VAL A 6 -1.31 5.16 6.61
C VAL A 6 -0.39 5.69 5.52
N VAL A 7 -0.59 5.30 4.25
CA VAL A 7 0.26 5.76 3.13
C VAL A 7 0.15 7.26 2.91
N CYS A 8 -1.07 7.81 2.80
CA CYS A 8 -1.26 9.24 2.56
C CYS A 8 -0.72 10.10 3.71
N ARG A 9 -0.83 9.61 4.96
CA ARG A 9 -0.20 10.26 6.12
C ARG A 9 1.32 10.16 6.07
N GLN A 10 1.87 8.97 5.82
CA GLN A 10 3.32 8.72 5.77
C GLN A 10 4.00 9.62 4.73
N LEU A 11 3.36 9.83 3.58
CA LEU A 11 3.86 10.68 2.49
C LEU A 11 3.47 12.16 2.64
N SER A 12 2.69 12.53 3.66
CA SER A 12 2.16 13.89 3.84
C SER A 12 1.36 14.41 2.63
N CYS A 13 0.61 13.53 1.96
CA CYS A 13 -0.19 13.84 0.76
C CYS A 13 -1.66 14.20 1.06
N GLY A 14 -2.00 14.46 2.32
CA GLY A 14 -3.37 14.80 2.75
C GLY A 14 -4.19 13.58 3.16
N PHE A 15 -5.50 13.61 2.91
CA PHE A 15 -6.43 12.58 3.32
C PHE A 15 -6.57 11.45 2.30
N ALA A 16 -6.86 10.25 2.80
CA ALA A 16 -7.10 9.07 1.97
C ALA A 16 -8.35 9.25 1.10
N GLN A 17 -8.23 9.06 -0.22
CA GLN A 17 -9.37 9.09 -1.13
C GLN A 17 -9.74 7.69 -1.61
N SER A 18 -8.80 6.94 -2.23
CA SER A 18 -9.12 5.61 -2.76
C SER A 18 -7.91 4.65 -2.81
N ALA A 19 -8.17 3.34 -2.73
CA ALA A 19 -7.20 2.29 -3.03
C ALA A 19 -7.46 1.77 -4.45
N ARG A 20 -6.39 1.53 -5.20
CA ARG A 20 -6.39 0.95 -6.55
C ARG A 20 -5.61 -0.36 -6.52
N GLY A 21 -6.10 -1.35 -7.26
CA GLY A 21 -5.38 -2.60 -7.48
C GLY A 21 -5.10 -2.79 -8.95
N THR A 22 -4.70 -4.01 -9.30
CA THR A 22 -4.54 -4.45 -10.70
C THR A 22 -3.63 -3.54 -11.51
N ALA A 23 -2.52 -3.09 -10.91
CA ALA A 23 -1.52 -2.23 -11.55
C ALA A 23 -2.10 -1.00 -12.27
N GLN A 24 -3.13 -0.35 -11.69
CA GLN A 24 -3.84 0.74 -12.36
C GLN A 24 -2.93 1.89 -12.82
N PHE A 25 -1.81 2.11 -12.13
CA PHE A 25 -0.85 3.17 -12.45
C PHE A 25 0.37 2.66 -13.23
N GLY A 26 0.33 1.41 -13.70
CA GLY A 26 1.45 0.70 -14.28
C GLY A 26 2.00 -0.37 -13.33
N GLU A 27 2.60 -1.38 -13.92
CA GLU A 27 3.31 -2.47 -13.24
C GLU A 27 4.70 -1.99 -12.80
N GLY A 28 5.12 -2.39 -11.61
CA GLY A 28 6.51 -2.35 -11.19
C GLY A 28 7.37 -3.35 -11.96
N THR A 29 8.67 -3.30 -11.70
CA THR A 29 9.65 -4.25 -12.28
C THR A 29 10.62 -4.82 -11.26
N GLU A 30 10.56 -4.34 -10.01
CA GLU A 30 11.49 -4.66 -8.94
C GLU A 30 10.79 -5.53 -7.88
N GLU A 31 11.52 -5.94 -6.85
CA GLU A 31 10.98 -6.79 -5.78
C GLU A 31 9.65 -6.27 -5.20
N ILE A 32 8.66 -7.16 -5.07
CA ILE A 32 7.40 -6.88 -4.38
C ILE A 32 7.63 -7.13 -2.89
N TRP A 33 7.72 -6.05 -2.10
CA TRP A 33 8.10 -6.17 -0.70
C TRP A 33 6.97 -6.57 0.24
N LEU A 34 5.73 -6.23 -0.10
CA LEU A 34 4.58 -6.30 0.81
C LEU A 34 3.47 -7.15 0.21
N ASP A 35 2.91 -8.03 1.04
CA ASP A 35 1.75 -8.87 0.73
C ASP A 35 0.82 -8.95 1.95
N ASP A 36 -0.48 -9.07 1.69
CA ASP A 36 -1.57 -9.15 2.68
C ASP A 36 -1.54 -8.03 3.75
N VAL A 37 -1.23 -6.79 3.32
CA VAL A 37 -1.16 -5.61 4.20
C VAL A 37 -2.51 -5.36 4.87
N LYS A 38 -2.49 -5.29 6.21
CA LYS A 38 -3.65 -4.95 7.04
C LYS A 38 -3.26 -3.97 8.13
N CYS A 39 -3.59 -2.71 7.90
CA CYS A 39 -3.42 -1.63 8.87
C CYS A 39 -4.67 -1.44 9.74
N LEU A 40 -4.48 -0.88 10.93
CA LEU A 40 -5.51 -0.32 11.79
C LEU A 40 -5.88 1.11 11.39
N GLY A 41 -4.99 1.79 10.66
CA GLY A 41 -5.14 3.18 10.22
C GLY A 41 -4.51 4.20 11.17
N THR A 42 -3.95 3.75 12.28
CA THR A 42 -3.27 4.59 13.29
C THR A 42 -1.74 4.55 13.15
N GLU A 43 -1.23 3.61 12.38
CA GLU A 43 0.20 3.41 12.11
C GLU A 43 0.82 4.60 11.38
N SER A 44 2.04 4.98 11.76
CA SER A 44 2.75 6.07 11.06
C SER A 44 3.38 5.60 9.76
N HIS A 45 3.69 4.30 9.63
CA HIS A 45 4.33 3.72 8.45
C HIS A 45 3.73 2.37 8.10
N LEU A 46 3.76 2.02 6.81
CA LEU A 46 3.30 0.72 6.31
C LEU A 46 3.94 -0.48 7.00
N GLN A 47 5.23 -0.41 7.37
CA GLN A 47 5.92 -1.54 8.03
C GLN A 47 5.39 -1.85 9.44
N GLN A 48 4.59 -0.95 10.04
CA GLN A 48 3.97 -1.17 11.35
C GLN A 48 2.62 -1.88 11.26
N CYS A 49 2.06 -1.98 10.04
CA CYS A 49 0.84 -2.73 9.81
C CYS A 49 1.11 -4.23 9.88
N ARG A 50 0.04 -5.02 9.99
CA ARG A 50 0.19 -6.47 9.86
C ARG A 50 0.47 -6.81 8.41
N ILE A 51 1.64 -7.40 8.16
CA ILE A 51 2.12 -7.81 6.84
C ILE A 51 2.67 -9.23 6.90
N ARG A 52 2.77 -9.89 5.75
CA ARG A 52 3.63 -11.09 5.63
C ARG A 52 5.12 -10.70 5.81
N PRO A 53 6.01 -11.66 6.08
CA PRO A 53 7.45 -11.38 6.06
C PRO A 53 7.86 -10.66 4.77
N LEU A 54 8.74 -9.67 4.89
CA LEU A 54 9.16 -8.85 3.75
C LEU A 54 9.74 -9.73 2.63
N GLY A 55 9.26 -9.53 1.40
CA GLY A 55 9.65 -10.33 0.22
C GLY A 55 9.02 -11.73 0.16
N GLU A 56 8.18 -12.12 1.13
CA GLU A 56 7.42 -13.36 1.06
C GLU A 56 6.01 -13.09 0.52
N HIS A 57 5.85 -13.30 -0.79
CA HIS A 57 4.57 -13.10 -1.48
C HIS A 57 4.37 -14.15 -2.57
N ASN A 58 3.12 -14.31 -3.01
CA ASN A 58 2.77 -15.00 -4.26
C ASN A 58 2.20 -14.03 -5.31
N CYS A 59 2.30 -12.73 -5.06
CA CYS A 59 1.86 -11.68 -5.96
C CYS A 59 2.74 -11.60 -7.22
N ASN A 60 2.15 -11.10 -8.29
CA ASN A 60 2.83 -10.61 -9.49
C ASN A 60 2.59 -9.10 -9.66
N HIS A 61 3.34 -8.43 -10.53
CA HIS A 61 3.18 -6.98 -10.73
C HIS A 61 1.84 -6.56 -11.31
N VAL A 62 1.10 -7.45 -12.00
CA VAL A 62 -0.28 -7.14 -12.41
C VAL A 62 -1.21 -6.94 -11.23
N GLU A 63 -0.79 -7.31 -10.01
CA GLU A 63 -1.53 -7.12 -8.76
C GLU A 63 -1.09 -5.88 -7.98
N ASP A 64 -0.11 -5.10 -8.48
CA ASP A 64 0.44 -3.94 -7.77
C ASP A 64 -0.65 -2.98 -7.29
N ALA A 65 -0.55 -2.64 -6.00
CA ALA A 65 -1.48 -1.76 -5.32
C ALA A 65 -1.05 -0.30 -5.45
N GLY A 66 -2.02 0.57 -5.68
CA GLY A 66 -1.85 2.02 -5.74
C GLY A 66 -2.81 2.74 -4.80
N VAL A 67 -2.53 4.01 -4.51
CA VAL A 67 -3.40 4.86 -3.70
C VAL A 67 -3.63 6.20 -4.37
N ILE A 68 -4.80 6.77 -4.13
CA ILE A 68 -5.08 8.18 -4.42
C ILE A 68 -5.32 8.89 -3.09
N CYS A 69 -4.54 9.94 -2.86
CA CYS A 69 -4.68 10.88 -1.76
C CYS A 69 -5.30 12.18 -2.28
N ASN A 70 -5.95 12.94 -1.41
CA ASN A 70 -6.44 14.27 -1.74
C ASN A 70 -6.00 15.29 -0.68
N THR A 71 -5.82 16.54 -1.10
CA THR A 71 -5.38 17.64 -0.23
C THR A 71 -6.55 18.36 0.39
#